data_AF-A0AAV2Q3V0-F1
#
_entry.id   AF-A0AAV2Q3V0-F1
#
_cell.length_a   1.000
_cell.length_b   1.000
_cell.length_c   1.000
_cell.angle_alpha   90.00
_cell.angle_beta   90.00
_cell.angle_gamma   90.00
#
_symmetry.space_group_name_H-M   'P 1'
#
loop_
_entity.id
_entity.type
_entity.pdbx_description
1 polymer ?
#
loop_
_entity_poly.entity_id
_entity_poly.type
_entity_poly.pdbx_seq_one_letter_code
_entity_poly.pdbx_strand_id
1 'polypeptide(L)'
;SLFTVVRFRNSGCTGDGGSSGICYTSSTCTSQGGTIDGTCASGFGKCCITTLFCDGRSSNNGTIIRSPGYPTYFNYAKTCPQTITLADDICQVRLDITSLELAPPDTTGNCINDYLQVSQDDKIDKYCGVTTDNHFYLDVDPSSSNSLLFNFVTDSSSNNRRWSITVYQLTCTQTGKAPTGCGQYYTSESGTIKGLNSGGTANKEYLSGLKYAICVRREINKCSTTYLDQTTNSLLPRCPDTFERPYFTNNNLQPSCSAAVAVVAA
;
A
#
# COMPACT_ATOMS: atom_id res chain seq x y z
N SER A 1 -2.60 -42.02 23.88
CA SER A 1 -2.72 -41.15 22.70
C SER A 1 -1.68 -40.06 22.82
N LEU A 2 -0.72 -40.00 21.90
CA LEU A 2 0.32 -38.96 21.89
C LEU A 2 -0.23 -37.78 21.07
N PHE A 3 -0.51 -36.66 21.71
CA PHE A 3 -0.87 -35.42 21.00
C PHE A 3 0.41 -34.70 20.58
N THR A 4 0.76 -34.78 19.30
CA THR A 4 1.88 -34.02 18.74
C THR A 4 1.37 -32.62 18.35
N VAL A 5 1.73 -31.60 19.13
CA VAL A 5 1.40 -30.21 18.79
C VAL A 5 2.39 -29.71 17.74
N VAL A 6 1.95 -29.64 16.48
CA VAL A 6 2.75 -29.04 15.40
C VAL A 6 2.71 -27.53 15.54
N ARG A 7 3.89 -26.90 15.67
CA ARG A 7 4.06 -25.44 15.66
C ARG A 7 4.82 -25.04 14.40
N PHE A 8 4.34 -24.00 13.74
CA PHE A 8 5.02 -23.40 12.58
C PHE A 8 5.00 -21.87 12.72
N ARG A 9 5.92 -21.20 12.04
CA ARG A 9 5.97 -19.74 11.99
C ARG A 9 4.83 -19.23 11.11
N ASN A 10 4.09 -18.23 11.59
CA ASN A 10 3.07 -17.56 10.79
C ASN A 10 3.78 -16.79 9.67
N SER A 11 3.58 -17.22 8.43
CA SER A 11 4.14 -16.60 7.23
C SER A 11 3.02 -16.18 6.29
N GLY A 12 3.31 -15.26 5.37
CA GLY A 12 2.40 -14.96 4.27
C GLY A 12 2.08 -16.21 3.45
N CYS A 13 0.86 -16.28 2.94
CA CYS A 13 0.38 -17.30 2.02
C CYS A 13 -0.58 -16.67 1.01
N THR A 14 -0.82 -17.37 -0.09
CA THR A 14 -1.85 -17.01 -1.07
C THR A 14 -2.93 -18.07 -0.98
N GLY A 15 -4.16 -17.67 -0.73
CA GLY A 15 -5.29 -18.59 -0.69
C GLY A 15 -5.64 -19.13 -2.09
N ASP A 16 -6.47 -20.17 -2.14
CA ASP A 16 -6.87 -20.78 -3.41
C ASP A 16 -7.65 -19.78 -4.30
N GLY A 17 -8.32 -18.80 -3.68
CA GLY A 17 -8.97 -17.67 -4.36
C GLY A 17 -8.02 -16.52 -4.76
N GLY A 18 -6.71 -16.66 -4.57
CA GLY A 18 -5.70 -15.68 -4.97
C GLY A 18 -5.52 -14.50 -4.01
N SER A 19 -6.30 -14.43 -2.92
CA SER A 19 -6.17 -13.39 -1.91
C SER A 19 -4.99 -13.68 -0.99
N SER A 20 -4.25 -12.63 -0.59
CA SER A 20 -3.17 -12.75 0.38
C SER A 20 -3.71 -13.01 1.78
N GLY A 21 -3.10 -13.95 2.49
CA GLY A 21 -3.43 -14.29 3.86
C GLY A 21 -2.21 -14.61 4.70
N ILE A 22 -2.44 -15.01 5.94
CA ILE A 22 -1.40 -15.46 6.88
C ILE A 22 -1.64 -16.92 7.22
N CYS A 23 -0.57 -17.71 7.22
CA CYS A 23 -0.62 -19.11 7.57
C CYS A 23 -0.86 -19.27 9.07
N TYR A 24 -2.01 -19.85 9.44
CA TYR A 24 -2.40 -20.11 10.83
C TYR A 24 -2.92 -21.54 10.99
N THR A 25 -3.08 -21.99 12.24
CA THR A 25 -3.88 -23.20 12.50
C THR A 25 -5.36 -22.92 12.19
N SER A 26 -6.11 -23.97 11.87
CA SER A 26 -7.56 -23.84 11.61
C SER A 26 -8.28 -23.14 12.76
N SER A 27 -7.99 -23.52 14.01
CA SER A 27 -8.61 -22.94 15.20
C SER A 27 -8.26 -21.46 15.39
N THR A 28 -7.01 -21.09 15.15
CA THR A 28 -6.53 -19.70 15.28
C THR A 28 -7.16 -18.80 14.22
N CYS A 29 -7.27 -19.30 12.98
CA CYS A 29 -7.89 -18.52 11.91
C CYS A 29 -9.34 -18.17 12.23
N THR A 30 -10.14 -19.17 12.64
CA THR A 30 -11.55 -18.96 12.97
C THR A 30 -11.72 -18.12 14.23
N SER A 31 -10.89 -18.28 15.27
CA SER A 31 -10.99 -17.49 16.50
C SER A 31 -10.65 -16.01 16.30
N GLN A 32 -9.82 -15.71 15.29
CA GLN A 32 -9.45 -14.35 14.93
C GLN A 32 -10.38 -13.75 13.85
N GLY A 33 -11.50 -14.41 13.53
CA GLY A 33 -12.49 -13.92 12.57
C GLY A 33 -12.05 -14.01 11.10
N GLY A 34 -11.01 -14.78 10.80
CA GLY A 34 -10.54 -15.01 9.44
C GLY A 34 -11.24 -16.17 8.75
N THR A 35 -11.19 -16.16 7.43
CA THR A 35 -11.71 -17.20 6.56
C THR A 35 -10.57 -18.08 6.08
N ILE A 36 -10.75 -19.40 6.15
CA ILE A 36 -9.79 -20.38 5.64
C ILE A 36 -9.94 -20.48 4.12
N ASP A 37 -8.87 -20.22 3.39
CA ASP A 37 -8.82 -20.33 1.92
C ASP A 37 -7.55 -21.10 1.51
N GLY A 38 -7.66 -22.42 1.37
CA GLY A 38 -6.51 -23.28 1.03
C GLY A 38 -5.62 -23.68 2.21
N THR A 39 -4.45 -24.24 1.88
CA THR A 39 -3.52 -24.82 2.86
C THR A 39 -2.12 -24.22 2.75
N CYS A 40 -1.39 -24.22 3.85
CA CYS A 40 -0.04 -23.68 3.93
C CYS A 40 0.80 -24.52 4.89
N ALA A 41 2.10 -24.19 5.04
CA ALA A 41 3.05 -24.94 5.87
C ALA A 41 3.00 -26.46 5.58
N SER A 42 3.10 -26.85 4.31
CA SER A 42 3.05 -28.26 3.86
C SER A 42 1.81 -29.03 4.32
N GLY A 43 0.67 -28.34 4.49
CA GLY A 43 -0.60 -28.94 4.87
C GLY A 43 -0.89 -28.91 6.38
N PHE A 44 0.06 -28.48 7.22
CA PHE A 44 -0.16 -28.33 8.66
C PHE A 44 -0.92 -27.06 9.02
N GLY A 45 -0.90 -26.04 8.15
CA GLY A 45 -1.59 -24.77 8.34
C GLY A 45 -2.69 -24.54 7.30
N LYS A 46 -3.53 -23.54 7.60
CA LYS A 46 -4.56 -23.01 6.71
C LYS A 46 -4.20 -21.57 6.36
N CYS A 47 -4.36 -21.21 5.09
CA CYS A 47 -4.16 -19.81 4.71
C CYS A 47 -5.38 -19.02 5.18
N CYS A 48 -5.14 -18.11 6.12
CA CYS A 48 -6.19 -17.38 6.79
C CYS A 48 -6.28 -15.97 6.22
N ILE A 49 -7.45 -15.65 5.68
CA ILE A 49 -7.74 -14.33 5.12
C ILE A 49 -8.61 -13.58 6.10
N THR A 50 -8.11 -12.46 6.63
CA THR A 50 -8.92 -11.55 7.44
C THR A 50 -9.41 -10.42 6.54
N THR A 51 -10.71 -10.29 6.38
CA THR A 51 -11.31 -9.22 5.56
C THR A 51 -12.21 -8.34 6.41
N LEU A 52 -12.06 -7.02 6.30
CA LEU A 52 -12.94 -6.03 6.89
C LEU A 52 -13.77 -5.34 5.82
N PHE A 53 -15.06 -5.19 6.12
CA PHE A 53 -15.97 -4.27 5.45
C PHE A 53 -16.21 -3.07 6.37
N CYS A 54 -17.21 -2.23 6.06
CA CYS A 54 -17.56 -1.09 6.90
C CYS A 54 -17.84 -1.50 8.35
N ASP A 55 -17.43 -0.64 9.27
CA ASP A 55 -17.52 -0.78 10.73
C ASP A 55 -16.69 -1.95 11.30
N GLY A 56 -15.97 -2.66 10.45
CA GLY A 56 -15.12 -3.79 10.80
C GLY A 56 -13.91 -3.38 11.63
N ARG A 57 -13.49 -4.28 12.51
CA ARG A 57 -12.30 -4.11 13.36
C ARG A 57 -11.43 -5.35 13.30
N SER A 58 -10.12 -5.17 13.23
CA SER A 58 -9.14 -6.27 13.25
C SER A 58 -7.87 -5.84 13.95
N SER A 59 -7.22 -6.77 14.64
CA SER A 59 -5.84 -6.64 15.12
C SER A 59 -4.86 -7.48 14.30
N ASN A 60 -5.35 -8.23 13.30
CA ASN A 60 -4.55 -9.20 12.56
C ASN A 60 -3.66 -8.49 11.53
N ASN A 61 -2.42 -8.97 11.40
CA ASN A 61 -1.53 -8.56 10.33
C ASN A 61 -2.01 -9.14 8.99
N GLY A 62 -1.89 -8.38 7.89
CA GLY A 62 -2.38 -8.81 6.57
C GLY A 62 -3.90 -8.70 6.43
N THR A 63 -4.55 -7.80 7.18
CA THR A 63 -6.00 -7.58 7.07
C THR A 63 -6.33 -6.87 5.75
N ILE A 64 -7.31 -7.37 5.00
CA ILE A 64 -7.80 -6.77 3.75
C ILE A 64 -9.01 -5.90 4.05
N ILE A 65 -8.95 -4.61 3.73
CA ILE A 65 -10.08 -3.67 3.82
C ILE A 65 -10.74 -3.57 2.46
N ARG A 66 -12.04 -3.88 2.39
CA ARG A 66 -12.80 -3.92 1.13
C ARG A 66 -14.04 -3.03 1.14
N SER A 67 -14.40 -2.56 -0.04
CA SER A 67 -15.67 -1.85 -0.27
C SER A 67 -16.88 -2.79 -0.12
N PRO A 68 -18.07 -2.24 0.19
CA PRO A 68 -19.31 -2.99 0.10
C PRO A 68 -19.46 -3.65 -1.28
N GLY A 69 -19.79 -4.94 -1.32
CA GLY A 69 -20.02 -5.66 -2.57
C GLY A 69 -18.77 -6.03 -3.37
N TYR A 70 -17.54 -5.74 -2.89
CA TYR A 70 -16.31 -6.11 -3.59
C TYR A 70 -16.35 -7.60 -4.04
N PRO A 71 -16.01 -7.93 -5.30
CA PRO A 71 -15.28 -7.11 -6.28
C PRO A 71 -16.14 -6.20 -7.18
N THR A 72 -17.45 -6.12 -6.96
CA THR A 72 -18.31 -5.23 -7.74
C THR A 72 -18.19 -3.78 -7.27
N TYR A 73 -18.65 -2.86 -8.11
CA TYR A 73 -18.74 -1.45 -7.77
C TYR A 73 -20.01 -1.15 -6.99
N PHE A 74 -19.94 -0.11 -6.16
CA PHE A 74 -21.11 0.56 -5.61
C PHE A 74 -21.07 2.05 -5.97
N ASN A 75 -22.22 2.72 -5.98
CA ASN A 75 -22.36 4.07 -6.54
C ASN A 75 -23.27 5.00 -5.73
N TYR A 76 -23.28 4.83 -4.40
CA TYR A 76 -24.09 5.63 -3.48
C TYR A 76 -23.25 6.22 -2.35
N ALA A 77 -23.79 7.24 -1.68
CA ALA A 77 -23.15 7.91 -0.56
C ALA A 77 -23.00 6.98 0.64
N LYS A 78 -21.80 6.91 1.22
CA LYS A 78 -21.55 6.09 2.40
C LYS A 78 -20.35 6.63 3.18
N THR A 79 -20.49 6.68 4.50
CA THR A 79 -19.35 6.69 5.42
C THR A 79 -19.09 5.26 5.86
N CYS A 80 -17.84 4.82 5.71
CA CYS A 80 -17.43 3.45 5.91
C CYS A 80 -16.11 3.45 6.69
N PRO A 81 -16.17 3.50 8.04
CA PRO A 81 -14.99 3.44 8.88
C PRO A 81 -14.53 2.00 9.09
N GLN A 82 -13.23 1.74 9.15
CA GLN A 82 -12.64 0.47 9.57
C GLN A 82 -11.49 0.73 10.52
N THR A 83 -11.35 -0.10 11.55
CA THR A 83 -10.31 0.09 12.58
C THR A 83 -9.33 -1.06 12.57
N ILE A 84 -8.04 -0.73 12.45
CA ILE A 84 -6.95 -1.65 12.70
C ILE A 84 -6.36 -1.33 14.06
N THR A 85 -6.41 -2.27 14.99
CA THR A 85 -5.68 -2.17 16.26
C THR A 85 -4.24 -2.59 16.02
N LEU A 86 -3.32 -1.68 16.29
CA LEU A 86 -1.89 -1.90 16.20
C LEU A 86 -1.44 -2.83 17.32
N ALA A 87 -0.62 -3.82 16.96
CA ALA A 87 0.09 -4.64 17.93
C ALA A 87 1.20 -3.82 18.64
N ASP A 88 1.78 -4.41 19.68
CA ASP A 88 2.95 -3.82 20.34
C ASP A 88 4.16 -3.78 19.38
N ASP A 89 5.07 -2.83 19.61
CA ASP A 89 6.29 -2.64 18.82
C ASP A 89 6.05 -2.37 17.32
N ILE A 90 4.88 -1.87 16.91
CA ILE A 90 4.62 -1.45 15.53
C ILE A 90 5.01 0.02 15.36
N CYS A 91 5.93 0.30 14.43
CA CYS A 91 6.35 1.68 14.09
C CYS A 91 5.91 2.11 12.69
N GLN A 92 5.49 1.17 11.85
CA GLN A 92 5.14 1.47 10.47
C GLN A 92 4.04 0.52 9.99
N VAL A 93 3.13 1.05 9.19
CA VAL A 93 2.09 0.28 8.50
C VAL A 93 2.30 0.42 7.01
N ARG A 94 2.31 -0.72 6.30
CA ARG A 94 2.34 -0.77 4.85
C ARG A 94 0.95 -1.08 4.32
N LEU A 95 0.49 -0.25 3.40
CA LEU A 95 -0.72 -0.44 2.62
C LEU A 95 -0.32 -1.02 1.27
N ASP A 96 -0.83 -2.19 0.93
CA ASP A 96 -0.77 -2.72 -0.43
C ASP A 96 -2.13 -2.51 -1.09
N ILE A 97 -2.17 -1.57 -2.04
CA ILE A 97 -3.36 -1.12 -2.73
C ILE A 97 -3.53 -1.96 -3.99
N THR A 98 -4.39 -2.97 -3.92
CA THR A 98 -4.79 -3.74 -5.11
C THR A 98 -5.66 -2.88 -6.02
N SER A 99 -6.65 -2.20 -5.44
CA SER A 99 -7.53 -1.28 -6.15
C SER A 99 -8.02 -0.22 -5.15
N LEU A 100 -7.97 1.04 -5.56
CA LEU A 100 -8.63 2.16 -4.92
C LEU A 100 -9.21 3.00 -6.05
N GLU A 101 -10.52 2.96 -6.19
CA GLU A 101 -11.29 3.69 -7.19
C GLU A 101 -12.33 4.53 -6.46
N LEU A 102 -12.06 5.82 -6.39
CA LEU A 102 -12.91 6.86 -5.82
C LEU A 102 -13.05 7.99 -6.85
N ALA A 103 -13.99 8.92 -6.63
CA ALA A 103 -14.06 10.14 -7.42
C ALA A 103 -12.67 10.84 -7.48
N PRO A 104 -12.29 11.40 -8.64
CA PRO A 104 -10.99 12.05 -8.79
C PRO A 104 -10.93 13.36 -7.98
N PRO A 105 -9.71 13.88 -7.72
CA PRO A 105 -9.55 15.18 -7.11
C PRO A 105 -10.07 16.31 -8.02
N ASP A 106 -10.24 17.50 -7.43
CA ASP A 106 -10.40 18.73 -8.20
C ASP A 106 -9.11 19.11 -8.96
N THR A 107 -9.16 20.22 -9.70
CA THR A 107 -8.01 20.71 -10.50
C THR A 107 -6.82 21.20 -9.65
N THR A 108 -6.96 21.22 -8.32
CA THR A 108 -5.91 21.61 -7.38
C THR A 108 -5.43 20.43 -6.52
N GLY A 109 -5.88 19.21 -6.83
CA GLY A 109 -5.49 18.00 -6.12
C GLY A 109 -6.31 17.69 -4.86
N ASN A 110 -7.36 18.47 -4.55
CA ASN A 110 -8.16 18.26 -3.35
C ASN A 110 -9.22 17.17 -3.56
N CYS A 111 -9.30 16.23 -2.63
CA CYS A 111 -10.30 15.18 -2.59
C CYS A 111 -11.58 15.65 -1.89
N ILE A 112 -12.51 16.23 -2.67
CA ILE A 112 -13.74 16.84 -2.13
C ILE A 112 -14.90 15.84 -2.05
N ASN A 113 -15.15 15.09 -3.14
CA ASN A 113 -16.37 14.29 -3.30
C ASN A 113 -16.25 12.92 -2.62
N ASP A 114 -15.20 12.17 -2.98
CA ASP A 114 -14.89 10.89 -2.37
C ASP A 114 -13.46 10.94 -1.82
N TYR A 115 -13.24 10.34 -0.65
CA TYR A 115 -11.90 10.21 -0.09
C TYR A 115 -11.78 9.04 0.89
N LEU A 116 -10.56 8.54 1.00
CA LEU A 116 -10.07 7.81 2.16
C LEU A 116 -9.22 8.78 3.00
N GLN A 117 -9.52 8.85 4.29
CA GLN A 117 -8.65 9.48 5.29
C GLN A 117 -8.18 8.43 6.28
N VAL A 118 -6.88 8.42 6.59
CA VAL A 118 -6.30 7.49 7.56
C VAL A 118 -5.81 8.27 8.77
N SER A 119 -6.26 7.91 9.97
CA SER A 119 -5.77 8.56 11.20
C SER A 119 -4.26 8.37 11.36
N GLN A 120 -3.56 9.29 12.01
CA GLN A 120 -2.09 9.28 12.18
C GLN A 120 -1.28 9.41 10.88
N ASP A 121 -1.91 9.44 9.70
CA ASP A 121 -1.19 9.77 8.47
C ASP A 121 -0.88 11.26 8.41
N ASP A 122 0.41 11.58 8.43
CA ASP A 122 0.95 12.93 8.32
C ASP A 122 1.49 13.25 6.92
N LYS A 123 1.53 12.24 6.03
CA LYS A 123 2.07 12.33 4.68
C LYS A 123 1.01 12.76 3.67
N ILE A 124 -0.23 12.31 3.87
CA ILE A 124 -1.37 12.57 2.97
C ILE A 124 -2.63 12.79 3.82
N ASP A 125 -3.35 13.89 3.60
CA ASP A 125 -4.62 14.14 4.31
C ASP A 125 -5.75 13.25 3.78
N LYS A 126 -5.90 13.21 2.45
CA LYS A 126 -6.96 12.46 1.78
C LYS A 126 -6.46 11.79 0.50
N TYR A 127 -6.81 10.52 0.36
CA TYR A 127 -6.60 9.72 -0.85
C TYR A 127 -7.88 9.71 -1.68
N CYS A 128 -7.78 9.96 -2.98
CA CYS A 128 -8.89 9.83 -3.91
C CYS A 128 -8.41 9.51 -5.33
N GLY A 129 -9.36 9.43 -6.26
CA GLY A 129 -9.10 9.02 -7.63
C GLY A 129 -8.78 7.53 -7.77
N VAL A 130 -7.95 7.19 -8.76
CA VAL A 130 -7.71 5.80 -9.14
C VAL A 130 -6.24 5.41 -8.91
N THR A 131 -6.03 4.48 -7.98
CA THR A 131 -4.73 3.89 -7.67
C THR A 131 -4.83 2.37 -7.71
N THR A 132 -4.01 1.73 -8.53
CA THR A 132 -4.04 0.27 -8.76
C THR A 132 -2.62 -0.28 -8.73
N ASP A 133 -2.45 -1.44 -8.08
CA ASP A 133 -1.16 -2.12 -7.93
C ASP A 133 -0.05 -1.17 -7.46
N ASN A 134 -0.30 -0.54 -6.31
CA ASN A 134 0.62 0.39 -5.66
C ASN A 134 0.73 0.08 -4.15
N HIS A 135 1.67 0.71 -3.47
CA HIS A 135 1.84 0.58 -2.03
C HIS A 135 2.12 1.93 -1.38
N PHE A 136 1.84 2.02 -0.08
CA PHE A 136 2.14 3.22 0.69
C PHE A 136 2.56 2.86 2.12
N TYR A 137 3.49 3.62 2.70
CA TYR A 137 3.98 3.44 4.06
C TYR A 137 3.54 4.60 4.95
N LEU A 138 2.89 4.25 6.05
CA LEU A 138 2.47 5.14 7.12
C LEU A 138 3.43 4.94 8.30
N ASP A 139 3.99 6.03 8.81
CA ASP A 139 4.73 5.97 10.08
C ASP A 139 3.68 6.11 11.19
N VAL A 140 3.70 5.22 12.18
CA VAL A 140 2.70 5.18 13.24
C VAL A 140 3.36 5.18 14.60
N ASP A 141 2.68 5.77 15.59
CA ASP A 141 3.15 5.77 16.97
C ASP A 141 2.07 5.15 17.87
N PRO A 142 2.24 3.88 18.28
CA PRO A 142 1.27 3.17 19.11
C PRO A 142 1.15 3.79 20.52
N SER A 143 2.11 4.62 20.95
CA SER A 143 2.02 5.37 22.20
C SER A 143 1.08 6.58 22.10
N SER A 144 0.91 7.13 20.89
CA SER A 144 -0.06 8.19 20.60
C SER A 144 -1.49 7.64 20.47
N SER A 145 -1.63 6.52 19.75
CA SER A 145 -2.86 5.76 19.62
C SER A 145 -2.55 4.36 19.10
N ASN A 146 -3.03 3.34 19.80
CA ASN A 146 -2.92 1.95 19.35
C ASN A 146 -3.95 1.58 18.27
N SER A 147 -4.69 2.55 17.73
CA SER A 147 -5.74 2.32 16.73
C SER A 147 -5.52 3.21 15.51
N LEU A 148 -5.64 2.58 14.34
CA LEU A 148 -5.57 3.21 13.02
C LEU A 148 -6.96 3.13 12.36
N LEU A 149 -7.60 4.27 12.17
CA LEU A 149 -8.90 4.42 11.54
C LEU A 149 -8.73 4.72 10.05
N PHE A 150 -9.27 3.84 9.21
CA PHE A 150 -9.47 4.07 7.78
C PHE A 150 -10.91 4.56 7.59
N ASN A 151 -11.09 5.79 7.15
CA ASN A 151 -12.41 6.37 6.96
C ASN A 151 -12.66 6.67 5.48
N PHE A 152 -13.44 5.82 4.83
CA PHE A 152 -13.91 6.07 3.47
C PHE A 152 -15.20 6.88 3.53
N VAL A 153 -15.23 7.99 2.80
CA VAL A 153 -16.41 8.83 2.63
C VAL A 153 -16.67 8.97 1.13
N THR A 154 -17.88 8.62 0.71
CA THR A 154 -18.35 8.81 -0.67
C THR A 154 -19.58 9.70 -0.70
N ASP A 155 -19.68 10.55 -1.72
CA ASP A 155 -20.82 11.44 -1.91
C ASP A 155 -21.99 10.75 -2.63
N SER A 156 -23.07 11.51 -2.87
CA SER A 156 -24.26 11.03 -3.57
C SER A 156 -24.12 10.98 -5.10
N SER A 157 -22.96 11.30 -5.67
CA SER A 157 -22.74 11.14 -7.11
C SER A 157 -22.80 9.67 -7.51
N SER A 158 -23.08 9.38 -8.78
CA SER A 158 -23.20 8.01 -9.28
C SER A 158 -21.85 7.43 -9.76
N ASN A 159 -20.73 7.92 -9.23
CA ASN A 159 -19.40 7.39 -9.56
C ASN A 159 -19.29 5.92 -9.11
N ASN A 160 -18.64 5.09 -9.94
CA ASN A 160 -18.32 3.73 -9.54
C ASN A 160 -17.18 3.77 -8.53
N ARG A 161 -17.41 3.23 -7.33
CA ARG A 161 -16.37 3.08 -6.30
C ARG A 161 -16.10 1.63 -5.99
N ARG A 162 -14.83 1.36 -5.72
CA ARG A 162 -14.35 0.07 -5.25
C ARG A 162 -13.01 0.26 -4.56
N TRP A 163 -12.76 -0.50 -3.50
CA TRP A 163 -11.42 -0.59 -2.94
C TRP A 163 -11.13 -1.98 -2.38
N SER A 164 -9.86 -2.34 -2.42
CA SER A 164 -9.26 -3.48 -1.73
C SER A 164 -7.83 -3.11 -1.37
N ILE A 165 -7.58 -2.92 -0.08
CA ILE A 165 -6.27 -2.54 0.46
C ILE A 165 -5.88 -3.56 1.52
N THR A 166 -4.70 -4.16 1.38
CA THR A 166 -4.14 -5.06 2.40
C THR A 166 -3.25 -4.26 3.34
N VAL A 167 -3.47 -4.40 4.65
CA VAL A 167 -2.76 -3.67 5.69
C VAL A 167 -1.77 -4.59 6.39
N TYR A 168 -0.48 -4.25 6.29
CA TYR A 168 0.60 -4.93 6.97
C TYR A 168 1.20 -4.07 8.09
N GLN A 169 1.26 -4.63 9.29
CA GLN A 169 1.89 -4.02 10.45
C GLN A 169 3.38 -4.44 10.47
N LEU A 170 4.28 -3.46 10.56
CA LEU A 170 5.73 -3.67 10.56
C LEU A 170 6.32 -3.25 11.90
N THR A 171 7.05 -4.17 12.54
CA THR A 171 7.64 -3.87 13.84
C THR A 171 8.79 -2.87 13.73
N CYS A 172 9.10 -2.18 14.82
CA CYS A 172 10.18 -1.20 14.89
C CYS A 172 11.57 -1.80 14.58
N THR A 173 11.73 -3.10 14.80
CA THR A 173 12.98 -3.84 14.56
C THR A 173 12.97 -4.63 13.24
N GLN A 174 11.83 -4.68 12.53
CA GLN A 174 11.70 -5.48 11.32
C GLN A 174 12.53 -4.91 10.15
N THR A 175 13.17 -5.81 9.40
CA THR A 175 13.84 -5.50 8.14
C THR A 175 12.80 -5.29 7.02
N GLY A 176 13.04 -4.32 6.13
CA GLY A 176 12.11 -4.01 5.04
C GLY A 176 11.09 -2.90 5.34
N LYS A 177 11.22 -2.22 6.49
CA LYS A 177 10.59 -0.91 6.69
C LYS A 177 11.13 0.10 5.68
N ALA A 178 10.26 1.00 5.26
CA ALA A 178 10.66 2.20 4.55
C ALA A 178 11.45 3.13 5.49
N PRO A 179 12.49 3.83 5.01
CA PRO A 179 13.14 4.89 5.78
C PRO A 179 12.12 5.96 6.19
N THR A 180 12.37 6.65 7.30
CA THR A 180 11.49 7.71 7.81
C THR A 180 11.25 8.79 6.74
N GLY A 181 9.98 9.19 6.57
CA GLY A 181 9.56 10.17 5.56
C GLY A 181 9.31 9.58 4.17
N CYS A 182 9.65 8.32 3.93
CA CYS A 182 9.33 7.65 2.67
C CYS A 182 7.87 7.16 2.70
N GLY A 183 7.05 7.65 1.78
CA GLY A 183 5.67 7.15 1.58
C GLY A 183 5.65 5.96 0.63
N GLN A 184 6.62 5.85 -0.27
CA GLN A 184 6.80 4.69 -1.13
C GLN A 184 8.25 4.23 -1.02
N TYR A 185 8.46 2.92 -0.89
CA TYR A 185 9.80 2.33 -0.83
C TYR A 185 9.94 1.16 -1.80
N TYR A 186 10.81 1.32 -2.78
CA TYR A 186 11.10 0.34 -3.82
C TYR A 186 12.39 -0.40 -3.49
N THR A 187 12.32 -1.72 -3.41
CA THR A 187 13.44 -2.59 -3.00
C THR A 187 13.81 -3.61 -4.07
N SER A 188 13.29 -3.47 -5.28
CA SER A 188 13.56 -4.36 -6.41
C SER A 188 14.70 -3.81 -7.26
N GLU A 189 15.46 -4.69 -7.94
CA GLU A 189 16.53 -4.28 -8.86
C GLU A 189 16.03 -3.47 -10.06
N SER A 190 14.78 -3.68 -10.45
CA SER A 190 14.06 -2.89 -11.43
C SER A 190 12.57 -2.84 -11.10
N GLY A 191 11.87 -1.84 -11.60
CA GLY A 191 10.44 -1.69 -11.36
C GLY A 191 9.90 -0.38 -11.92
N THR A 192 8.60 -0.16 -11.69
CA THR A 192 7.90 1.07 -12.10
C THR A 192 7.46 1.84 -10.87
N ILE A 193 7.90 3.10 -10.79
CA ILE A 193 7.43 4.08 -9.82
C ILE A 193 6.11 4.62 -10.32
N LYS A 194 5.06 4.50 -9.51
CA LYS A 194 3.71 4.97 -9.85
C LYS A 194 3.25 5.99 -8.82
N GLY A 195 2.75 7.13 -9.28
CA GLY A 195 2.03 8.06 -8.45
C GLY A 195 0.73 7.47 -7.89
N LEU A 196 0.22 8.08 -6.83
CA LEU A 196 -1.19 7.93 -6.45
C LEU A 196 -2.05 8.67 -7.47
N ASN A 197 -3.29 8.23 -7.69
CA ASN A 197 -4.20 8.79 -8.70
C ASN A 197 -3.70 8.72 -10.17
N SER A 198 -2.78 7.80 -10.49
CA SER A 198 -2.23 7.64 -11.85
C SER A 198 -3.12 6.84 -12.81
N GLY A 199 -4.03 6.01 -12.28
CA GLY A 199 -4.77 5.01 -13.06
C GLY A 199 -6.08 5.49 -13.71
N GLY A 200 -6.56 6.69 -13.39
CA GLY A 200 -7.87 7.19 -13.82
C GLY A 200 -7.86 7.72 -15.26
N THR A 201 -9.02 8.16 -15.76
CA THR A 201 -9.11 8.90 -17.03
C THR A 201 -9.46 10.38 -16.83
N ALA A 202 -9.90 10.76 -15.63
CA ALA A 202 -10.27 12.12 -15.26
C ALA A 202 -9.33 12.65 -14.18
N ASN A 203 -8.94 13.93 -14.29
CA ASN A 203 -8.08 14.68 -13.37
C ASN A 203 -6.98 13.84 -12.70
N LYS A 204 -5.91 13.59 -13.45
CA LYS A 204 -4.70 12.91 -12.98
C LYS A 204 -3.74 13.82 -12.21
N GLU A 205 -4.27 14.89 -11.62
CA GLU A 205 -3.45 15.79 -10.83
C GLU A 205 -2.92 15.06 -9.59
N TYR A 206 -1.71 15.45 -9.17
CA TYR A 206 -1.18 15.04 -7.88
C TYR A 206 -2.15 15.45 -6.77
N LEU A 207 -2.28 14.60 -5.76
CA LEU A 207 -3.08 14.94 -4.59
C LEU A 207 -2.45 16.14 -3.87
N SER A 208 -3.28 16.99 -3.28
CA SER A 208 -2.82 18.17 -2.54
C SER A 208 -2.14 17.77 -1.23
N GLY A 209 -1.12 18.53 -0.82
CA GLY A 209 -0.56 18.43 0.53
C GLY A 209 0.31 17.19 0.80
N LEU A 210 0.86 16.56 -0.25
CA LEU A 210 1.78 15.42 -0.12
C LEU A 210 3.06 15.83 0.62
N LYS A 211 3.41 15.09 1.68
CA LYS A 211 4.61 15.30 2.50
C LYS A 211 5.42 14.01 2.64
N TYR A 212 5.81 13.42 1.50
CA TYR A 212 6.58 12.19 1.51
C TYR A 212 7.60 12.12 0.38
N ALA A 213 8.63 11.30 0.58
CA ALA A 213 9.59 10.95 -0.45
C ALA A 213 9.27 9.57 -1.07
N ILE A 214 9.57 9.41 -2.35
CA ILE A 214 9.67 8.10 -2.99
C ILE A 214 11.12 7.63 -2.84
N CYS A 215 11.30 6.53 -2.14
CA CYS A 215 12.62 6.02 -1.81
C CYS A 215 12.91 4.76 -2.60
N VAL A 216 14.14 4.64 -3.09
CA VAL A 216 14.63 3.47 -3.80
C VAL A 216 15.82 2.92 -3.04
N ARG A 217 15.77 1.65 -2.65
CA ARG A 217 16.88 0.98 -1.99
C ARG A 217 18.05 0.85 -2.94
N ARG A 218 19.26 1.12 -2.44
CA ARG A 218 20.48 0.77 -3.16
C ARG A 218 20.73 -0.73 -3.05
N GLU A 219 20.68 -1.43 -4.17
CA GLU A 219 20.97 -2.85 -4.23
C GLU A 219 22.46 -3.15 -4.06
N ILE A 220 22.77 -4.30 -3.46
CA ILE A 220 24.14 -4.78 -3.33
C ILE A 220 24.75 -4.96 -4.73
N ASN A 221 26.01 -4.57 -4.89
CA ASN A 221 26.71 -4.60 -6.19
C ASN A 221 26.15 -3.67 -7.29
N LYS A 222 25.26 -2.72 -6.94
CA LYS A 222 24.83 -1.63 -7.84
C LYS A 222 25.40 -0.29 -7.36
N CYS A 223 25.88 0.51 -8.31
CA CYS A 223 26.48 1.82 -8.04
C CYS A 223 25.55 3.00 -8.31
N SER A 224 24.51 2.78 -9.12
CA SER A 224 23.55 3.82 -9.52
C SER A 224 22.17 3.24 -9.78
N THR A 225 21.17 4.12 -9.69
CA THR A 225 19.80 3.89 -10.16
C THR A 225 19.57 4.78 -11.37
N THR A 226 19.14 4.20 -12.48
CA THR A 226 18.77 4.89 -13.70
C THR A 226 17.26 5.05 -13.74
N TYR A 227 16.79 6.27 -14.00
CA TYR A 227 15.38 6.56 -14.17
C TYR A 227 15.06 6.71 -15.66
N LEU A 228 14.00 6.04 -16.12
CA LEU A 228 13.45 6.16 -17.46
C LEU A 228 12.02 6.68 -17.36
N ASP A 229 11.72 7.74 -18.10
CA ASP A 229 10.35 8.24 -18.22
C ASP A 229 9.58 7.41 -19.26
N GLN A 230 8.34 7.07 -18.94
CA GLN A 230 7.40 6.36 -19.82
C GLN A 230 6.39 7.32 -20.47
N THR A 231 6.83 8.46 -20.99
CA THR A 231 5.96 9.29 -21.85
C THR A 231 5.87 8.71 -23.27
N THR A 232 4.67 8.35 -23.71
CA THR A 232 4.36 8.17 -25.15
C THR A 232 4.10 9.49 -25.87
N ASN A 233 4.05 10.61 -25.17
CA ASN A 233 3.85 11.95 -25.74
C ASN A 233 4.89 12.94 -25.20
N SER A 234 5.76 13.38 -26.09
CA SER A 234 6.68 14.49 -25.92
C SER A 234 5.90 15.81 -25.78
N LEU A 235 5.44 16.17 -24.59
CA LEU A 235 5.00 17.53 -24.29
C LEU A 235 5.48 17.95 -22.91
N LEU A 236 6.65 18.59 -22.95
CA LEU A 236 7.21 19.64 -22.09
C LEU A 236 6.93 19.61 -20.57
N PRO A 237 7.98 19.75 -19.74
CA PRO A 237 7.86 19.81 -18.29
C PRO A 237 7.07 21.07 -17.90
N ARG A 238 5.82 20.90 -17.44
CA ARG A 238 5.06 21.96 -16.76
C ARG A 238 5.14 21.77 -15.25
N CYS A 239 6.37 21.84 -14.78
CA CYS A 239 6.83 22.30 -13.47
C CYS A 239 8.36 22.40 -13.60
N PRO A 240 9.05 23.34 -12.92
CA PRO A 240 10.48 23.17 -12.69
C PRO A 240 10.64 22.05 -11.67
N ASP A 241 10.30 20.82 -12.08
CA ASP A 241 10.59 19.63 -11.29
C ASP A 241 12.06 19.34 -11.52
N THR A 242 12.89 19.94 -10.67
CA THR A 242 14.27 19.51 -10.51
C THR A 242 14.24 18.11 -9.90
N PHE A 243 13.96 17.11 -10.73
CA PHE A 243 14.69 15.86 -10.64
C PHE A 243 16.14 16.19 -11.05
N GLU A 244 16.82 16.98 -10.22
CA GLU A 244 18.16 17.45 -10.45
C GLU A 244 19.03 16.20 -10.45
N ARG A 245 19.37 15.75 -11.67
CA ARG A 245 20.61 15.02 -11.87
C ARG A 245 21.70 15.90 -11.25
N PRO A 246 22.46 15.45 -10.24
CA PRO A 246 23.76 16.04 -10.05
C PRO A 246 24.50 15.81 -11.36
N TYR A 247 24.76 16.90 -12.07
CA TYR A 247 25.60 16.94 -13.25
C TYR A 247 26.98 16.44 -12.82
N PHE A 248 27.23 15.14 -12.94
CA PHE A 248 28.59 14.60 -12.85
C PHE A 248 29.29 14.91 -14.18
N THR A 249 29.72 16.16 -14.35
CA THR A 249 30.82 16.44 -15.27
C THR A 249 32.09 15.97 -14.60
N ASN A 250 32.45 14.71 -14.83
CA ASN A 250 33.82 14.27 -15.07
C ASN A 250 33.80 12.78 -15.39
N ASN A 251 33.84 12.48 -16.70
CA ASN A 251 34.30 11.21 -17.22
C ASN A 251 35.72 10.99 -16.73
N ASN A 252 35.89 10.08 -15.77
CA ASN A 252 36.95 9.08 -15.71
C ASN A 252 36.88 8.41 -14.33
N LEU A 253 36.73 7.08 -14.34
CA LEU A 253 36.48 6.16 -13.20
C LEU A 253 35.00 5.79 -12.99
N GLN A 254 34.37 5.18 -14.00
CA GLN A 254 33.29 4.22 -13.73
C GLN A 254 33.93 2.82 -13.61
N PRO A 255 34.05 2.23 -12.41
CA PRO A 255 34.26 0.80 -12.31
C PRO A 255 33.04 0.09 -12.91
N SER A 256 33.29 -1.05 -13.58
CA SER A 256 32.28 -1.88 -14.23
C SER A 256 31.26 -2.41 -13.22
N CYS A 257 30.21 -1.65 -12.95
CA CYS A 257 29.08 -2.09 -12.14
C CYS A 257 27.77 -1.72 -12.84
N SER A 258 26.82 -2.65 -12.85
CA SER A 258 25.50 -2.46 -13.48
C SER A 258 24.63 -1.47 -12.69
N ALA A 259 23.78 -0.73 -13.40
CA ALA A 259 22.78 0.15 -12.81
C ALA A 259 21.45 -0.59 -12.61
N ALA A 260 20.71 -0.26 -11.55
CA ALA A 260 19.30 -0.61 -11.40
C ALA A 260 18.45 0.29 -12.32
N VAL A 261 17.34 -0.20 -12.88
CA VAL A 261 16.48 0.59 -13.77
C VAL A 261 15.11 0.78 -13.12
N ALA A 262 14.81 2.01 -12.73
CA ALA A 262 13.49 2.42 -12.31
C ALA A 262 12.80 3.15 -13.47
N VAL A 263 11.56 2.79 -13.73
CA VAL A 263 10.73 3.46 -14.74
C VAL A 263 9.73 4.36 -14.02
N VAL A 264 9.69 5.64 -14.33
CA VAL A 264 8.72 6.57 -13.74
C VAL A 264 7.49 6.61 -14.63
N ALA A 265 6.33 6.29 -14.09
CA ALA A 265 5.04 6.42 -14.76
C ALA A 265 4.22 7.52 -14.07
N ALA A 266 3.79 8.51 -14.86
CA ALA A 266 2.89 9.57 -14.43
C ALA A 266 1.44 9.06 -14.28
#